data_AF-A0A084QVA7-F1
#
_entry.id   AF-A0A084QVA7-F1
#
_cell.length_a   1.000
_cell.length_b   1.000
_cell.length_c   1.000
_cell.angle_alpha   90.00
_cell.angle_beta   90.00
_cell.angle_gamma   90.00
#
_symmetry.space_group_name_H-M   'P 1'
#
loop_
_entity.id
_entity.type
_entity.pdbx_description
1 polymer ?
#
loop_
_entity_poly.entity_id
_entity_poly.type
_entity_poly.pdbx_seq_one_letter_code
_entity_poly.pdbx_strand_id
1 'polypeptide(L)'
;MNHARVKALKGNGKTTSRKAIKSGRASSGLTPNESPMASLLTSPAHSATPSRVASDNSDSDDDLEADFDDMSLSVHSGGSLGDIAEDGTPTIDAQALLDHIQDRKHNNSETREQYLDVFLRLLRTLYTAETHEWLDSIAPTLADIFLRDANRSATARERLLNLQAFCLLIGTAEDLNVFDTAYKLLKQVVADDDDDDCRINAMIAMCMTVLYGGGDEDAALELMEYFVEIIQTDGESIEAYDNGPVVNAALQGWAFTASHVSDFADFADPALDAFVDQLDSGDLEIQASAAFCIALIFESSRNHEEETGETFQLGYDPHRLAERIKELSKLSAKSVSRKSRKDLRENLVSVVTSLERGVGPFYSTALFIPEKDSHVPASQMNDNGQAEYGYRGKLRLGNAAAKITSWSLLSRVNMMRGLFRGGLQNHVFVNPVVMECLDDASFEHGVSSEDHGGGKPSKGRKR
;
A
#
# COMPACT_ATOMS: atom_id res chain seq x y z
N MET A 1 10.98 24.50 6.70
CA MET A 1 11.80 24.51 7.95
C MET A 1 11.40 23.23 8.70
N ASN A 2 12.28 22.21 8.71
CA ASN A 2 12.17 20.87 9.35
C ASN A 2 10.87 20.03 9.16
N HIS A 3 10.93 19.10 8.21
CA HIS A 3 10.04 17.94 8.02
C HIS A 3 10.15 16.94 9.19
N ALA A 4 9.52 17.30 10.31
CA ALA A 4 9.58 16.56 11.57
C ALA A 4 8.25 15.86 11.92
N ARG A 5 7.25 15.82 11.03
CA ARG A 5 5.89 15.35 11.38
C ARG A 5 5.81 13.83 11.51
N VAL A 6 6.26 13.06 10.52
CA VAL A 6 6.33 11.59 10.66
C VAL A 6 7.56 11.19 11.49
N LYS A 7 8.66 11.94 11.42
CA LYS A 7 9.82 11.71 12.31
C LYS A 7 9.51 11.90 13.79
N ALA A 8 8.52 12.74 14.16
CA ALA A 8 8.04 12.84 15.53
C ALA A 8 7.28 11.58 15.97
N LEU A 9 6.54 10.94 15.06
CA LEU A 9 5.95 9.61 15.27
C LEU A 9 7.04 8.54 15.42
N LYS A 10 8.12 8.64 14.64
CA LYS A 10 9.25 7.69 14.66
C LYS A 10 10.28 7.92 15.79
N GLY A 11 10.10 8.88 16.70
CA GLY A 11 10.89 8.93 17.93
C GLY A 11 11.18 10.31 18.54
N ASN A 12 10.68 10.53 19.77
CA ASN A 12 11.45 11.06 20.91
C ASN A 12 10.65 11.02 22.24
N GLY A 13 10.72 9.90 22.95
CA GLY A 13 10.79 9.81 24.42
C GLY A 13 9.67 10.40 25.29
N LYS A 14 8.73 9.54 25.72
CA LYS A 14 8.48 9.12 27.13
C LYS A 14 7.08 8.50 27.23
N THR A 15 7.04 7.18 27.28
CA THR A 15 5.82 6.41 27.51
C THR A 15 5.34 6.59 28.96
N THR A 16 4.05 6.86 29.15
CA THR A 16 3.39 6.67 30.45
C THR A 16 2.35 5.56 30.29
N SER A 17 2.71 4.37 30.75
CA SER A 17 1.84 3.19 30.81
C SER A 17 0.56 3.51 31.59
N ARG A 18 -0.61 3.37 30.96
CA ARG A 18 -1.91 3.37 31.63
C ARG A 18 -2.41 1.94 31.85
N LYS A 19 -1.67 1.16 32.65
CA LYS A 19 -2.23 -0.01 33.31
C LYS A 19 -3.14 0.42 34.46
N ALA A 20 -4.42 0.69 34.14
CA ALA A 20 -5.54 0.47 35.05
C ALA A 20 -6.85 0.79 34.32
N ILE A 21 -7.74 -0.20 34.25
CA ILE A 21 -9.23 -0.12 34.36
C ILE A 21 -9.86 -1.15 33.43
N LYS A 22 -10.02 -2.38 33.95
CA LYS A 22 -11.25 -3.22 33.93
C LYS A 22 -10.90 -4.71 34.06
N SER A 23 -10.57 -5.10 35.29
CA SER A 23 -10.80 -6.47 35.75
C SER A 23 -12.29 -6.61 36.12
N GLY A 24 -13.04 -7.40 35.36
CA GLY A 24 -14.42 -7.78 35.66
C GLY A 24 -14.63 -9.27 35.38
N ARG A 25 -14.21 -10.11 36.33
CA ARG A 25 -14.45 -11.56 36.37
C ARG A 25 -15.87 -11.86 36.88
N ALA A 26 -16.55 -12.80 36.23
CA ALA A 26 -17.37 -13.90 36.82
C ALA A 26 -18.33 -14.43 35.72
N SER A 27 -18.21 -15.62 35.12
CA SER A 27 -18.19 -17.03 35.60
C SER A 27 -19.51 -17.75 35.29
N SER A 28 -19.40 -19.06 34.97
CA SER A 28 -20.46 -20.11 34.84
C SER A 28 -21.06 -20.28 33.44
N GLY A 29 -21.11 -21.46 32.81
CA GLY A 29 -20.74 -22.82 33.20
C GLY A 29 -21.31 -23.85 32.20
N LEU A 30 -20.77 -25.07 32.24
CA LEU A 30 -21.36 -26.37 31.84
C LEU A 30 -21.42 -26.76 30.34
N THR A 31 -20.48 -27.64 29.95
CA THR A 31 -20.67 -28.77 29.01
C THR A 31 -21.48 -29.89 29.71
N PRO A 32 -22.21 -30.83 29.05
CA PRO A 32 -21.57 -31.85 28.18
C PRO A 32 -22.40 -32.49 27.06
N ASN A 33 -21.65 -33.22 26.22
CA ASN A 33 -21.94 -34.57 25.69
C ASN A 33 -22.50 -34.77 24.26
N GLU A 34 -21.87 -35.78 23.64
CA GLU A 34 -22.39 -36.78 22.68
C GLU A 34 -22.25 -36.54 21.17
N SER A 35 -21.20 -37.17 20.60
CA SER A 35 -21.27 -37.86 19.30
C SER A 35 -21.71 -39.32 19.52
N PRO A 36 -22.22 -40.05 18.51
CA PRO A 36 -21.28 -40.77 17.63
C PRO A 36 -21.74 -41.05 16.18
N MET A 37 -20.74 -41.20 15.28
CA MET A 37 -20.58 -42.20 14.19
C MET A 37 -21.73 -42.47 13.18
N ALA A 38 -21.55 -42.88 11.92
CA ALA A 38 -20.42 -43.28 11.09
C ALA A 38 -20.93 -43.49 9.64
N SER A 39 -19.96 -43.61 8.71
CA SER A 39 -19.93 -44.51 7.53
C SER A 39 -19.61 -43.73 6.25
N LEU A 40 -18.38 -43.79 5.74
CA LEU A 40 -17.73 -44.91 5.02
C LEU A 40 -18.09 -44.95 3.53
N LEU A 41 -17.04 -45.09 2.71
CA LEU A 41 -16.88 -45.80 1.42
C LEU A 41 -16.10 -44.92 0.41
N THR A 42 -14.75 -45.05 0.29
CA THR A 42 -13.96 -46.04 -0.52
C THR A 42 -14.15 -45.84 -2.04
N SER A 43 -13.24 -45.19 -2.79
CA SER A 43 -12.00 -45.71 -3.43
C SER A 43 -12.01 -45.25 -4.93
N PRO A 44 -10.96 -45.42 -5.79
CA PRO A 44 -9.56 -45.78 -5.59
C PRO A 44 -8.53 -44.87 -6.31
N ALA A 45 -7.25 -45.14 -6.00
CA ALA A 45 -6.03 -44.66 -6.66
C ALA A 45 -5.86 -45.14 -8.11
N HIS A 46 -5.21 -44.33 -8.95
CA HIS A 46 -4.15 -44.71 -9.92
C HIS A 46 -3.73 -43.51 -10.79
N SER A 47 -2.48 -43.06 -10.65
CA SER A 47 -1.53 -42.91 -11.77
C SER A 47 -0.23 -42.26 -11.25
N ALA A 48 0.78 -43.10 -11.08
CA ALA A 48 2.16 -42.69 -11.07
C ALA A 48 2.66 -42.64 -12.52
N THR A 49 3.31 -41.55 -12.90
CA THR A 49 4.38 -41.58 -13.92
C THR A 49 5.29 -40.36 -13.75
N PRO A 50 6.62 -40.54 -13.71
CA PRO A 50 7.58 -39.47 -13.45
C PRO A 50 8.04 -38.81 -14.75
N SER A 51 8.07 -37.47 -14.81
CA SER A 51 8.74 -36.74 -15.88
C SER A 51 9.46 -35.49 -15.37
N ARG A 52 10.77 -35.66 -15.18
CA ARG A 52 11.87 -34.78 -15.59
C ARG A 52 11.83 -33.29 -15.21
N VAL A 53 12.84 -32.96 -14.41
CA VAL A 53 13.58 -31.70 -14.31
C VAL A 53 13.70 -30.97 -15.65
N ALA A 54 13.28 -29.72 -15.67
CA ALA A 54 13.71 -28.72 -16.64
C ALA A 54 14.03 -27.42 -15.85
N SER A 55 15.27 -26.97 -15.99
CA SER A 55 15.82 -25.65 -15.68
C SER A 55 14.80 -24.53 -15.99
N ASP A 56 14.42 -23.71 -15.02
CA ASP A 56 15.13 -22.50 -14.58
C ASP A 56 15.55 -21.60 -15.76
N ASN A 57 14.63 -20.69 -16.11
CA ASN A 57 14.86 -19.36 -16.65
C ASN A 57 13.48 -18.68 -16.74
N SER A 58 13.00 -18.11 -15.63
CA SER A 58 11.87 -17.18 -15.67
C SER A 58 12.37 -15.78 -15.32
N ASP A 59 12.86 -15.10 -16.36
CA ASP A 59 12.71 -13.64 -16.46
C ASP A 59 11.20 -13.37 -16.52
N SER A 60 10.61 -13.08 -15.37
CA SER A 60 9.27 -12.50 -15.29
C SER A 60 9.42 -11.03 -14.92
N ASP A 61 10.04 -10.28 -15.83
CA ASP A 61 9.94 -8.83 -15.87
C ASP A 61 8.56 -8.51 -16.48
N ASP A 62 7.57 -8.16 -15.63
CA ASP A 62 6.40 -7.29 -15.96
C ASP A 62 5.21 -7.36 -14.97
N ASP A 63 5.23 -8.17 -13.90
CA ASP A 63 4.00 -8.48 -13.14
C ASP A 63 3.87 -7.76 -11.77
N LEU A 64 3.86 -6.42 -11.76
CA LEU A 64 3.15 -5.63 -10.72
C LEU A 64 2.26 -4.53 -11.33
N GLU A 65 1.84 -4.74 -12.58
CA GLU A 65 0.79 -3.93 -13.22
C GLU A 65 -0.57 -4.58 -12.96
N ALA A 66 -1.22 -4.11 -11.89
CA ALA A 66 -2.67 -4.11 -11.82
C ALA A 66 -3.17 -3.02 -12.78
N ASP A 67 -3.91 -3.47 -13.78
CA ASP A 67 -4.54 -2.70 -14.86
C ASP A 67 -5.27 -1.46 -14.32
N PHE A 68 -4.69 -0.29 -14.53
CA PHE A 68 -5.44 0.95 -14.71
C PHE A 68 -5.00 1.51 -16.07
N ASP A 69 -5.67 1.04 -17.11
CA ASP A 69 -5.48 1.45 -18.51
C ASP A 69 -5.34 2.99 -18.63
N ASP A 70 -4.11 3.45 -18.87
CA ASP A 70 -3.80 4.83 -19.26
C ASP A 70 -3.91 4.93 -20.78
N MET A 71 -5.15 5.09 -21.26
CA MET A 71 -5.39 5.49 -22.63
C MET A 71 -4.92 6.95 -22.79
N SER A 72 -3.78 7.11 -23.47
CA SER A 72 -3.24 8.40 -23.88
C SER A 72 -4.29 9.23 -24.63
N LEU A 73 -4.98 10.14 -23.93
CA LEU A 73 -5.85 11.12 -24.56
C LEU A 73 -5.03 12.37 -24.86
N SER A 74 -4.76 12.56 -26.15
CA SER A 74 -4.09 13.72 -26.73
C SER A 74 -4.74 15.04 -26.29
N VAL A 75 -3.94 15.92 -25.70
CA VAL A 75 -4.31 17.28 -25.29
C VAL A 75 -4.46 18.17 -26.52
N HIS A 76 -5.56 18.06 -27.24
CA HIS A 76 -5.98 19.09 -28.19
C HIS A 76 -7.51 19.29 -28.12
N SER A 77 -8.00 19.88 -27.02
CA SER A 77 -9.16 20.79 -27.07
C SER A 77 -9.42 21.46 -25.72
N GLY A 78 -9.43 22.79 -25.71
CA GLY A 78 -10.50 23.52 -25.02
C GLY A 78 -10.23 24.18 -23.65
N GLY A 79 -9.02 24.63 -23.34
CA GLY A 79 -8.81 25.52 -22.18
C GLY A 79 -7.33 25.76 -21.93
N SER A 80 -6.80 26.89 -22.39
CA SER A 80 -5.41 27.27 -22.17
C SER A 80 -5.21 27.62 -20.69
N LEU A 81 -4.84 26.63 -19.87
CA LEU A 81 -4.57 26.82 -18.44
C LEU A 81 -3.12 27.31 -18.17
N GLY A 82 -2.38 27.67 -19.22
CA GLY A 82 -1.06 28.27 -19.09
C GLY A 82 -0.48 28.75 -20.41
N ASP A 83 0.31 29.81 -20.33
CA ASP A 83 1.29 30.17 -21.36
C ASP A 83 2.50 29.23 -21.24
N ILE A 84 3.22 29.02 -22.34
CA ILE A 84 4.46 28.24 -22.33
C ILE A 84 5.60 29.23 -22.01
N ALA A 85 6.29 29.03 -20.88
CA ALA A 85 7.48 29.82 -20.54
C ALA A 85 8.57 29.65 -21.61
N GLU A 86 9.55 30.56 -21.66
CA GLU A 86 10.67 30.49 -22.64
C GLU A 86 11.47 29.16 -22.57
N ASP A 87 11.42 28.46 -21.44
CA ASP A 87 12.04 27.14 -21.22
C ASP A 87 11.11 25.93 -21.48
N GLY A 88 9.89 26.16 -21.99
CA GLY A 88 8.95 25.09 -22.36
C GLY A 88 8.09 24.53 -21.22
N THR A 89 8.24 25.03 -19.99
CA THR A 89 7.38 24.69 -18.85
C THR A 89 6.05 25.46 -18.93
N PRO A 90 4.89 24.79 -18.70
CA PRO A 90 3.61 25.48 -18.66
C PRO A 90 3.54 26.37 -17.40
N THR A 91 3.33 27.68 -17.57
CA THR A 91 3.07 28.59 -16.45
C THR A 91 1.64 28.39 -16.00
N ILE A 92 1.44 27.80 -14.83
CA ILE A 92 0.11 27.51 -14.28
C ILE A 92 -0.43 28.76 -13.60
N ASP A 93 -1.55 29.28 -14.07
CA ASP A 93 -2.30 30.31 -13.34
C ASP A 93 -3.12 29.64 -12.23
N ALA A 94 -2.51 29.61 -11.04
CA ALA A 94 -3.07 29.01 -9.84
C ALA A 94 -4.42 29.63 -9.42
N GLN A 95 -4.60 30.94 -9.63
CA GLN A 95 -5.84 31.62 -9.29
C GLN A 95 -6.93 31.26 -10.29
N ALA A 96 -6.62 31.21 -11.59
CA ALA A 96 -7.58 30.76 -12.60
C ALA A 96 -8.02 29.31 -12.36
N LEU A 97 -7.09 28.41 -12.00
CA LEU A 97 -7.40 27.03 -11.63
C LEU A 97 -8.38 26.98 -10.44
N LEU A 98 -8.10 27.74 -9.38
CA LEU A 98 -8.98 27.85 -8.21
C LEU A 98 -10.36 28.38 -8.59
N ASP A 99 -10.43 29.46 -9.36
CA ASP A 99 -11.67 30.09 -9.79
C ASP A 99 -12.52 29.11 -10.64
N HIS A 100 -11.89 28.35 -11.53
CA HIS A 100 -12.58 27.35 -12.35
C HIS A 100 -13.14 26.17 -11.54
N ILE A 101 -12.38 25.68 -10.56
CA ILE A 101 -12.84 24.62 -9.65
C ILE A 101 -13.99 25.13 -8.78
N GLN A 102 -13.93 26.39 -8.31
CA GLN A 102 -14.92 26.97 -7.42
C GLN A 102 -16.22 27.41 -8.11
N ASP A 103 -16.21 27.73 -9.41
CA ASP A 103 -17.36 28.31 -10.11
C ASP A 103 -18.51 27.30 -10.39
N ARG A 104 -19.27 27.00 -9.33
CA ARG A 104 -20.47 26.15 -9.42
C ARG A 104 -21.64 26.79 -10.15
N LYS A 105 -21.64 28.12 -10.31
CA LYS A 105 -22.78 28.85 -10.88
C LYS A 105 -22.80 28.73 -12.40
N HIS A 106 -21.63 28.72 -13.02
CA HIS A 106 -21.50 28.66 -14.47
C HIS A 106 -21.05 27.27 -14.97
N ASN A 107 -20.50 26.42 -14.11
CA ASN A 107 -20.06 25.07 -14.50
C ASN A 107 -21.10 24.01 -14.12
N ASN A 108 -21.43 23.13 -15.08
CA ASN A 108 -22.19 21.90 -14.79
C ASN A 108 -21.27 20.84 -14.15
N SER A 109 -21.82 19.68 -13.73
CA SER A 109 -21.01 18.62 -13.11
C SER A 109 -19.92 18.08 -14.04
N GLU A 110 -20.23 17.88 -15.33
CA GLU A 110 -19.27 17.38 -16.33
C GLU A 110 -18.05 18.31 -16.49
N THR A 111 -18.27 19.63 -16.56
CA THR A 111 -17.17 20.60 -16.64
C THR A 111 -16.33 20.60 -15.36
N ARG A 112 -16.95 20.47 -14.17
CA ARG A 112 -16.20 20.38 -12.91
C ARG A 112 -15.37 19.10 -12.82
N GLU A 113 -15.94 17.96 -13.25
CA GLU A 113 -15.22 16.70 -13.36
C GLU A 113 -13.99 16.84 -14.28
N GLN A 114 -14.13 17.53 -15.42
CA GLN A 114 -13.01 17.82 -16.32
C GLN A 114 -11.90 18.66 -15.65
N TYR A 115 -12.25 19.71 -14.89
CA TYR A 115 -11.26 20.50 -14.17
C TYR A 115 -10.54 19.68 -13.08
N LEU A 116 -11.25 18.81 -12.37
CA LEU A 116 -10.64 17.89 -11.40
C LEU A 116 -9.71 16.89 -12.09
N ASP A 117 -10.10 16.31 -13.23
CA ASP A 117 -9.25 15.44 -14.03
C ASP A 117 -7.96 16.16 -14.48
N VAL A 118 -8.07 17.42 -14.90
CA VAL A 118 -6.91 18.26 -15.24
C VAL A 118 -6.01 18.49 -14.03
N PHE A 119 -6.58 18.85 -12.88
CA PHE A 119 -5.84 19.04 -11.62
C PHE A 119 -5.07 17.78 -11.21
N LEU A 120 -5.72 16.62 -11.22
CA LEU A 120 -5.11 15.33 -10.90
C LEU A 120 -3.94 15.00 -11.84
N ARG A 121 -4.11 15.21 -13.14
CA ARG A 121 -3.06 14.95 -14.13
C ARG A 121 -1.88 15.89 -13.95
N LEU A 122 -2.15 17.17 -13.73
CA LEU A 122 -1.14 18.20 -13.51
C LEU A 122 -0.27 17.82 -12.31
N LEU A 123 -0.89 17.50 -11.16
CA LEU A 123 -0.13 17.13 -9.97
C LEU A 123 0.61 15.79 -10.11
N ARG A 124 0.12 14.82 -10.88
CA ARG A 124 0.82 13.54 -11.08
C ARG A 124 1.99 13.64 -12.07
N THR A 125 1.83 14.42 -13.14
CA THR A 125 2.73 14.34 -14.31
C THR A 125 3.66 15.53 -14.45
N LEU A 126 3.30 16.69 -13.88
CA LEU A 126 4.04 17.94 -14.03
C LEU A 126 4.55 18.50 -12.70
N TYR A 127 4.62 17.66 -11.66
CA TYR A 127 5.17 18.07 -10.37
C TYR A 127 6.66 18.39 -10.50
N THR A 128 7.05 19.56 -10.02
CA THR A 128 8.43 20.05 -9.98
C THR A 128 8.69 20.74 -8.65
N ALA A 129 9.93 21.14 -8.40
CA ALA A 129 10.26 21.91 -7.19
C ALA A 129 9.50 23.25 -7.11
N GLU A 130 9.19 23.85 -8.27
CA GLU A 130 8.45 25.11 -8.38
C GLU A 130 6.95 24.94 -8.08
N THR A 131 6.43 23.69 -8.05
CA THR A 131 5.01 23.44 -7.76
C THR A 131 4.59 24.01 -6.41
N HIS A 132 5.49 23.99 -5.42
CA HIS A 132 5.26 24.56 -4.10
C HIS A 132 5.01 26.08 -4.11
N GLU A 133 5.65 26.81 -5.04
CA GLU A 133 5.56 28.28 -5.07
C GLU A 133 4.14 28.78 -5.30
N TRP A 134 3.36 28.04 -6.09
CA TRP A 134 1.97 28.39 -6.37
C TRP A 134 0.97 27.55 -5.58
N LEU A 135 1.21 26.24 -5.41
CA LEU A 135 0.25 25.31 -4.81
C LEU A 135 0.02 25.60 -3.32
N ASP A 136 1.09 25.82 -2.56
CA ASP A 136 1.01 25.91 -1.09
C ASP A 136 0.16 27.11 -0.64
N SER A 137 0.17 28.19 -1.43
CA SER A 137 -0.63 29.40 -1.15
C SER A 137 -2.14 29.19 -1.27
N ILE A 138 -2.57 28.31 -2.18
CA ILE A 138 -3.99 28.01 -2.45
C ILE A 138 -4.45 26.69 -1.83
N ALA A 139 -3.52 25.85 -1.37
CA ALA A 139 -3.79 24.51 -0.86
C ALA A 139 -4.85 24.48 0.26
N PRO A 140 -4.85 25.37 1.28
CA PRO A 140 -5.90 25.35 2.30
C PRO A 140 -7.31 25.59 1.73
N THR A 141 -7.43 26.47 0.72
CA THR A 141 -8.71 26.75 0.07
C THR A 141 -9.16 25.60 -0.82
N LEU A 142 -8.25 25.00 -1.58
CA LEU A 142 -8.53 23.81 -2.37
C LEU A 142 -8.95 22.64 -1.47
N ALA A 143 -8.28 22.44 -0.33
CA ALA A 143 -8.62 21.40 0.63
C ALA A 143 -10.06 21.55 1.15
N ASP A 144 -10.49 22.76 1.54
CA ASP A 144 -11.88 23.02 1.95
C ASP A 144 -12.88 22.71 0.82
N ILE A 145 -12.57 23.15 -0.41
CA ILE A 145 -13.43 22.91 -1.58
C ILE A 145 -13.57 21.41 -1.83
N PHE A 146 -12.46 20.69 -1.94
CA PHE A 146 -12.47 19.25 -2.23
C PHE A 146 -13.17 18.45 -1.14
N LEU A 147 -12.91 18.74 0.13
CA LEU A 147 -13.61 18.09 1.25
C LEU A 147 -15.11 18.34 1.19
N ARG A 148 -15.52 19.60 1.05
CA ARG A 148 -16.94 19.95 1.00
C ARG A 148 -17.65 19.28 -0.17
N ASP A 149 -17.02 19.25 -1.34
CA ASP A 149 -17.62 18.72 -2.56
C ASP A 149 -17.54 17.17 -2.62
N ALA A 150 -16.54 16.55 -1.98
CA ALA A 150 -16.52 15.11 -1.73
C ALA A 150 -17.76 14.64 -0.96
N ASN A 151 -18.34 15.46 -0.08
CA ASN A 151 -19.54 15.11 0.68
C ASN A 151 -20.86 15.63 0.07
N ARG A 152 -20.83 16.52 -0.92
CA ARG A 152 -22.03 17.27 -1.39
C ARG A 152 -22.23 17.29 -2.89
N SER A 153 -21.28 16.80 -3.67
CA SER A 153 -21.40 16.80 -5.12
C SER A 153 -22.49 15.85 -5.62
N ALA A 154 -23.08 16.23 -6.76
CA ALA A 154 -24.30 15.61 -7.26
C ALA A 154 -24.07 14.23 -7.88
N THR A 155 -22.87 13.98 -8.42
CA THR A 155 -22.49 12.71 -9.04
C THR A 155 -21.44 12.01 -8.18
N ALA A 156 -21.50 10.68 -8.11
CA ALA A 156 -20.48 9.87 -7.44
C ALA A 156 -19.08 10.11 -8.06
N ARG A 157 -19.00 10.25 -9.38
CA ARG A 157 -17.75 10.58 -10.08
C ARG A 157 -17.13 11.89 -9.61
N GLU A 158 -17.92 12.95 -9.44
CA GLU A 158 -17.41 14.22 -8.93
C GLU A 158 -16.95 14.10 -7.47
N ARG A 159 -17.67 13.36 -6.62
CA ARG A 159 -17.24 13.09 -5.23
C ARG A 159 -15.92 12.32 -5.20
N LEU A 160 -15.80 11.26 -5.99
CA LEU A 160 -14.60 10.45 -6.15
C LEU A 160 -13.39 11.29 -6.60
N LEU A 161 -13.56 12.14 -7.63
CA LEU A 161 -12.49 13.00 -8.13
C LEU A 161 -12.05 14.04 -7.09
N ASN A 162 -12.99 14.57 -6.29
CA ASN A 162 -12.66 15.47 -5.18
C ASN A 162 -11.85 14.75 -4.09
N LEU A 163 -12.21 13.52 -3.72
CA LEU A 163 -11.45 12.71 -2.75
C LEU A 163 -10.02 12.43 -3.27
N GLN A 164 -9.89 12.06 -4.54
CA GLN A 164 -8.57 11.84 -5.16
C GLN A 164 -7.74 13.13 -5.21
N ALA A 165 -8.37 14.26 -5.53
CA ALA A 165 -7.72 15.56 -5.59
C ALA A 165 -7.25 15.99 -4.20
N PHE A 166 -8.05 15.73 -3.17
CA PHE A 166 -7.70 15.96 -1.78
C PHE A 166 -6.52 15.09 -1.32
N CYS A 167 -6.51 13.79 -1.64
CA CYS A 167 -5.38 12.90 -1.34
C CYS A 167 -4.08 13.38 -2.00
N LEU A 168 -4.13 13.73 -3.29
CA LEU A 168 -2.95 14.24 -3.99
C LEU A 168 -2.50 15.58 -3.43
N LEU A 169 -3.44 16.47 -3.06
CA LEU A 169 -3.11 17.75 -2.45
C LEU A 169 -2.37 17.56 -1.13
N ILE A 170 -2.84 16.67 -0.25
CA ILE A 170 -2.10 16.33 0.98
C ILE A 170 -0.74 15.71 0.64
N GLY A 171 -0.68 14.85 -0.37
CA GLY A 171 0.56 14.21 -0.82
C GLY A 171 1.54 15.15 -1.53
N THR A 172 1.20 16.43 -1.75
CA THR A 172 2.03 17.36 -2.54
C THR A 172 2.26 18.72 -1.90
N ALA A 173 1.28 19.26 -1.18
CA ALA A 173 1.39 20.56 -0.53
C ALA A 173 2.29 20.49 0.71
N GLU A 174 3.16 21.48 0.88
CA GLU A 174 3.96 21.59 2.09
C GLU A 174 3.12 22.16 3.25
N ASP A 175 3.36 21.64 4.45
CA ASP A 175 2.84 22.17 5.72
C ASP A 175 1.30 22.26 5.88
N LEU A 176 0.51 21.65 4.99
CA LEU A 176 -0.95 21.63 5.09
C LEU A 176 -1.42 20.99 6.41
N ASN A 177 -2.24 21.71 7.18
CA ASN A 177 -2.80 21.23 8.44
C ASN A 177 -4.32 21.32 8.41
N VAL A 178 -4.96 20.19 8.11
CA VAL A 178 -6.41 20.07 7.88
C VAL A 178 -7.06 18.96 8.69
N PHE A 179 -6.28 18.22 9.50
CA PHE A 179 -6.72 17.03 10.24
C PHE A 179 -8.04 17.24 11.01
N ASP A 180 -8.12 18.27 11.86
CA ASP A 180 -9.29 18.54 12.71
C ASP A 180 -10.61 18.67 11.93
N THR A 181 -10.53 19.22 10.72
CA THR A 181 -11.70 19.48 9.87
C THR A 181 -11.97 18.30 8.94
N ALA A 182 -10.92 17.74 8.34
CA ALA A 182 -11.00 16.67 7.36
C ALA A 182 -11.43 15.35 7.98
N TYR A 183 -10.87 14.97 9.14
CA TYR A 183 -11.06 13.64 9.71
C TYR A 183 -12.54 13.30 9.98
N LYS A 184 -13.28 14.24 10.57
CA LYS A 184 -14.71 14.07 10.86
C LYS A 184 -15.55 13.95 9.59
N LEU A 185 -15.25 14.76 8.58
CA LEU A 185 -15.98 14.74 7.33
C LEU A 185 -15.69 13.46 6.54
N LEU A 186 -14.44 13.01 6.48
CA LEU A 186 -14.07 11.78 5.80
C LEU A 186 -14.67 10.56 6.50
N LYS A 187 -14.67 10.52 7.83
CA LYS A 187 -15.36 9.46 8.58
C LYS A 187 -16.86 9.44 8.29
N GLN A 188 -17.47 10.61 8.08
CA GLN A 188 -18.85 10.70 7.63
C GLN A 188 -19.02 10.14 6.21
N VAL A 189 -18.15 10.48 5.26
CA VAL A 189 -18.21 9.95 3.88
C VAL A 189 -18.06 8.42 3.88
N VAL A 190 -17.17 7.86 4.70
CA VAL A 190 -17.01 6.40 4.83
C VAL A 190 -18.29 5.70 5.28
N ALA A 191 -19.06 6.32 6.19
CA ALA A 191 -20.31 5.75 6.71
C ALA A 191 -21.52 6.01 5.80
N ASP A 192 -21.66 7.23 5.29
CA ASP A 192 -22.91 7.72 4.70
C ASP A 192 -22.94 7.64 3.15
N ASP A 193 -21.79 7.56 2.45
CA ASP A 193 -21.78 7.61 0.98
C ASP A 193 -22.39 6.35 0.36
N ASP A 194 -23.12 6.49 -0.73
CA ASP A 194 -23.80 5.37 -1.42
C ASP A 194 -22.92 4.66 -2.46
N ASP A 195 -21.73 5.20 -2.72
CA ASP A 195 -20.77 4.68 -3.68
C ASP A 195 -19.51 4.13 -2.99
N ASP A 196 -19.21 2.86 -3.23
CA ASP A 196 -18.11 2.16 -2.56
C ASP A 196 -16.73 2.74 -2.93
N ASP A 197 -16.55 3.21 -4.16
CA ASP A 197 -15.30 3.85 -4.58
C ASP A 197 -15.06 5.14 -3.80
N CYS A 198 -16.12 5.90 -3.51
CA CYS A 198 -16.06 7.08 -2.64
C CYS A 198 -15.69 6.69 -1.20
N ARG A 199 -16.28 5.63 -0.64
CA ARG A 199 -15.92 5.13 0.71
C ARG A 199 -14.45 4.72 0.77
N ILE A 200 -13.97 3.96 -0.21
CA ILE A 200 -12.58 3.49 -0.30
C ILE A 200 -11.61 4.69 -0.41
N ASN A 201 -11.90 5.66 -1.28
CA ASN A 201 -11.03 6.84 -1.41
C ASN A 201 -11.08 7.75 -0.18
N ALA A 202 -12.20 7.78 0.55
CA ALA A 202 -12.28 8.46 1.84
C ALA A 202 -11.41 7.78 2.91
N MET A 203 -11.32 6.44 2.94
CA MET A 203 -10.39 5.73 3.82
C MET A 203 -8.92 6.08 3.51
N ILE A 204 -8.56 6.11 2.22
CA ILE A 204 -7.22 6.54 1.78
C ILE A 204 -6.97 8.00 2.20
N ALA A 205 -7.96 8.87 2.03
CA ALA A 205 -7.87 10.26 2.47
C ALA A 205 -7.70 10.38 3.99
N MET A 206 -8.34 9.52 4.80
CA MET A 206 -8.15 9.48 6.24
C MET A 206 -6.70 9.13 6.60
N CYS A 207 -6.14 8.09 5.98
CA CYS A 207 -4.72 7.74 6.13
C CYS A 207 -3.80 8.92 5.83
N MET A 208 -3.96 9.56 4.66
CA MET A 208 -3.14 10.70 4.26
C MET A 208 -3.32 11.89 5.21
N THR A 209 -4.55 12.16 5.63
CA THR A 209 -4.88 13.26 6.53
C THR A 209 -4.25 13.07 7.91
N VAL A 210 -4.32 11.86 8.46
CA VAL A 210 -3.72 11.55 9.77
C VAL A 210 -2.20 11.68 9.71
N LEU A 211 -1.56 11.09 8.69
CA LEU A 211 -0.10 11.01 8.63
C LEU A 211 0.57 12.30 8.13
N TYR A 212 -0.09 13.02 7.21
CA TYR A 212 0.51 14.18 6.52
C TYR A 212 -0.33 15.45 6.62
N GLY A 213 -1.62 15.34 6.99
CA GLY A 213 -2.54 16.48 7.16
C GLY A 213 -2.56 17.07 8.58
N GLY A 214 -1.64 16.68 9.46
CA GLY A 214 -1.46 17.28 10.79
C GLY A 214 -1.99 16.45 11.98
N GLY A 215 -2.27 15.16 11.79
CA GLY A 215 -2.54 14.24 12.90
C GLY A 215 -1.28 13.89 13.70
N ASP A 216 -1.47 13.45 14.94
CA ASP A 216 -0.41 12.92 15.81
C ASP A 216 -0.45 11.38 15.87
N GLU A 217 0.42 10.78 16.70
CA GLU A 217 0.51 9.33 16.84
C GLU A 217 -0.76 8.73 17.44
N ASP A 218 -1.38 9.44 18.39
CA ASP A 218 -2.64 9.04 18.98
C ASP A 218 -3.74 8.97 17.89
N ALA A 219 -3.82 9.96 16.99
CA ALA A 219 -4.74 9.92 15.86
C ALA A 219 -4.46 8.75 14.89
N ALA A 220 -3.20 8.36 14.70
CA ALA A 220 -2.82 7.19 13.89
C ALA A 220 -3.28 5.87 14.53
N LEU A 221 -3.10 5.74 15.85
CA LEU A 221 -3.57 4.58 16.61
C LEU A 221 -5.10 4.49 16.61
N GLU A 222 -5.80 5.61 16.81
CA GLU A 222 -7.27 5.67 16.72
C GLU A 222 -7.78 5.27 15.31
N LEU A 223 -7.08 5.68 14.25
CA LEU A 223 -7.40 5.28 12.89
C LEU A 223 -7.18 3.78 12.67
N MET A 224 -6.10 3.21 13.22
CA MET A 224 -5.85 1.77 13.18
C MET A 224 -6.96 0.97 13.86
N GLU A 225 -7.40 1.38 15.05
CA GLU A 225 -8.54 0.75 15.75
C GLU A 225 -9.83 0.83 14.92
N TYR A 226 -10.09 1.99 14.31
CA TYR A 226 -11.27 2.17 13.46
C TYR A 226 -11.26 1.23 12.25
N PHE A 227 -10.10 1.01 11.61
CA PHE A 227 -10.01 0.01 10.54
C PHE A 227 -10.20 -1.42 11.05
N VAL A 228 -9.66 -1.76 12.23
CA VAL A 228 -9.89 -3.09 12.83
C VAL A 228 -11.38 -3.32 13.09
N GLU A 229 -12.12 -2.31 13.56
CA GLU A 229 -13.58 -2.41 13.75
C GLU A 229 -14.32 -2.70 12.43
N ILE A 230 -13.95 -2.03 11.33
CA ILE A 230 -14.51 -2.30 10.00
C ILE A 230 -14.20 -3.74 9.56
N ILE A 231 -12.96 -4.20 9.78
CA ILE A 231 -12.50 -5.52 9.37
C ILE A 231 -13.16 -6.64 10.19
N GLN A 232 -13.32 -6.46 11.50
CA GLN A 232 -13.97 -7.45 12.38
C GLN A 232 -15.46 -7.61 12.10
N THR A 233 -16.10 -6.57 11.59
CA THR A 233 -17.55 -6.55 11.33
C THR A 233 -17.87 -6.78 9.86
N ASP A 234 -16.88 -7.16 9.03
CA ASP A 234 -17.04 -7.31 7.58
C ASP A 234 -17.74 -6.08 6.92
N GLY A 235 -17.41 -4.88 7.40
CA GLY A 235 -17.99 -3.61 6.94
C GLY A 235 -19.31 -3.19 7.60
N GLU A 236 -19.92 -4.02 8.45
CA GLU A 236 -21.22 -3.69 9.09
C GLU A 236 -21.15 -2.43 9.97
N SER A 237 -20.00 -2.15 10.62
CA SER A 237 -19.84 -0.95 11.48
C SER A 237 -20.02 0.38 10.74
N ILE A 238 -19.97 0.38 9.41
CA ILE A 238 -20.15 1.53 8.54
C ILE A 238 -21.28 1.31 7.52
N GLU A 239 -22.18 0.36 7.77
CA GLU A 239 -23.30 0.01 6.87
C GLU A 239 -22.88 -0.54 5.49
N ALA A 240 -21.61 -0.98 5.34
CA ALA A 240 -21.08 -1.61 4.13
C ALA A 240 -21.12 -3.15 4.24
N TYR A 241 -22.32 -3.71 4.41
CA TYR A 241 -22.53 -5.14 4.69
C TYR A 241 -21.88 -6.07 3.65
N ASP A 242 -20.97 -6.95 4.10
CA ASP A 242 -20.31 -7.98 3.28
C ASP A 242 -19.61 -7.38 2.04
N ASN A 243 -19.03 -6.20 2.21
CA ASN A 243 -18.39 -5.46 1.12
C ASN A 243 -16.88 -5.73 1.10
N GLY A 244 -16.48 -6.73 0.31
CA GLY A 244 -15.08 -7.14 0.20
C GLY A 244 -14.11 -6.01 -0.19
N PRO A 245 -14.39 -5.18 -1.20
CA PRO A 245 -13.58 -4.01 -1.54
C PRO A 245 -13.35 -3.04 -0.37
N VAL A 246 -14.38 -2.77 0.43
CA VAL A 246 -14.30 -1.87 1.59
C VAL A 246 -13.44 -2.49 2.71
N VAL A 247 -13.62 -3.78 3.01
CA VAL A 247 -12.79 -4.49 4.00
C VAL A 247 -11.33 -4.57 3.54
N ASN A 248 -11.09 -4.83 2.25
CA ASN A 248 -9.75 -4.83 1.67
C ASN A 248 -9.09 -3.44 1.77
N ALA A 249 -9.83 -2.37 1.51
CA ALA A 249 -9.34 -1.00 1.68
C ALA A 249 -8.99 -0.69 3.14
N ALA A 250 -9.79 -1.16 4.10
CA ALA A 250 -9.49 -1.02 5.53
C ALA A 250 -8.21 -1.79 5.92
N LEU A 251 -7.99 -3.01 5.41
CA LEU A 251 -6.75 -3.78 5.62
C LEU A 251 -5.52 -3.03 5.08
N GLN A 252 -5.62 -2.50 3.86
CA GLN A 252 -4.54 -1.72 3.24
C GLN A 252 -4.28 -0.40 3.98
N GLY A 253 -5.34 0.29 4.38
CA GLY A 253 -5.27 1.52 5.18
C GLY A 253 -4.62 1.26 6.54
N TRP A 254 -5.00 0.18 7.22
CA TRP A 254 -4.38 -0.25 8.48
C TRP A 254 -2.89 -0.50 8.30
N ALA A 255 -2.51 -1.28 7.29
CA ALA A 255 -1.11 -1.59 7.02
C ALA A 255 -0.28 -0.35 6.66
N PHE A 256 -0.87 0.61 5.95
CA PHE A 256 -0.21 1.86 5.63
C PHE A 256 -0.03 2.74 6.87
N THR A 257 -1.06 2.88 7.70
CA THR A 257 -0.95 3.63 8.97
C THR A 257 0.06 2.99 9.92
N ALA A 258 -0.03 1.68 10.14
CA ALA A 258 0.89 0.93 10.99
C ALA A 258 2.36 1.04 10.55
N SER A 259 2.62 1.18 9.24
CA SER A 259 3.98 1.36 8.71
C SER A 259 4.65 2.69 9.11
N HIS A 260 3.89 3.64 9.66
CA HIS A 260 4.36 4.95 10.14
C HIS A 260 4.37 5.08 11.66
N VAL A 261 3.76 4.15 12.39
CA VAL A 261 3.69 4.15 13.85
C VAL A 261 4.89 3.41 14.42
N SER A 262 5.56 4.01 15.42
CA SER A 262 6.78 3.45 15.99
C SER A 262 6.50 2.23 16.87
N ASP A 263 5.45 2.32 17.68
CA ASP A 263 5.03 1.28 18.60
C ASP A 263 3.51 1.19 18.64
N PHE A 264 2.99 0.04 18.25
CA PHE A 264 1.57 -0.32 18.35
C PHE A 264 1.36 -1.66 19.06
N ALA A 265 2.29 -2.06 19.94
CA ALA A 265 2.25 -3.35 20.63
C ALA A 265 0.92 -3.62 21.35
N ASP A 266 0.36 -2.60 22.01
CA ASP A 266 -0.90 -2.68 22.75
C ASP A 266 -2.13 -2.92 21.83
N PHE A 267 -2.01 -2.61 20.54
CA PHE A 267 -3.07 -2.74 19.53
C PHE A 267 -2.85 -3.95 18.61
N ALA A 268 -1.69 -4.61 18.68
CA ALA A 268 -1.31 -5.67 17.76
C ALA A 268 -2.12 -6.96 17.97
N ASP A 269 -2.40 -7.35 19.22
CA ASP A 269 -3.11 -8.61 19.51
C ASP A 269 -4.58 -8.60 19.05
N PRO A 270 -5.39 -7.55 19.33
CA PRO A 270 -6.75 -7.46 18.80
C PRO A 270 -6.82 -7.34 17.26
N ALA A 271 -5.84 -6.65 16.66
CA ALA A 271 -5.73 -6.56 15.21
C ALA A 271 -5.38 -7.92 14.60
N LEU A 272 -4.46 -8.66 15.23
CA LEU A 272 -4.06 -9.99 14.79
C LEU A 272 -5.23 -10.98 14.84
N ASP A 273 -6.06 -10.94 15.90
CA ASP A 273 -7.31 -11.71 15.97
C ASP A 273 -8.18 -11.44 14.73
N ALA A 274 -8.44 -10.16 14.42
CA ALA A 274 -9.25 -9.77 13.26
C ALA A 274 -8.68 -10.30 11.95
N PHE A 275 -7.37 -10.18 11.73
CA PHE A 275 -6.74 -10.60 10.48
C PHE A 275 -6.69 -12.12 10.35
N VAL A 276 -6.54 -12.84 11.45
CA VAL A 276 -6.55 -14.31 11.46
C VAL A 276 -7.94 -14.86 11.14
N ASP A 277 -9.01 -14.18 11.54
CA ASP A 277 -10.38 -14.51 11.15
C ASP A 277 -10.59 -14.26 9.64
N GLN A 278 -10.07 -13.15 9.11
CA GLN A 278 -10.16 -12.82 7.68
C GLN A 278 -9.40 -13.78 6.74
N LEU A 279 -8.50 -14.62 7.27
CA LEU A 279 -7.89 -15.71 6.49
C LEU A 279 -8.91 -16.76 6.02
N ASP A 280 -10.09 -16.84 6.66
CA ASP A 280 -11.18 -17.74 6.25
C ASP A 280 -12.18 -17.08 5.28
N SER A 281 -11.94 -15.83 4.87
CA SER A 281 -12.80 -15.11 3.93
C SER A 281 -12.96 -15.88 2.60
N GLY A 282 -14.12 -15.74 1.96
CA GLY A 282 -14.34 -16.26 0.60
C GLY A 282 -13.61 -15.45 -0.49
N ASP A 283 -13.17 -14.24 -0.16
CA ASP A 283 -12.45 -13.34 -1.05
C ASP A 283 -10.93 -13.51 -0.90
N LEU A 284 -10.27 -13.81 -2.01
CA LEU A 284 -8.83 -14.00 -2.03
C LEU A 284 -8.05 -12.72 -1.78
N GLU A 285 -8.56 -11.56 -2.19
CA GLU A 285 -7.87 -10.30 -1.97
C GLU A 285 -7.87 -9.96 -0.47
N ILE A 286 -8.99 -10.22 0.22
CA ILE A 286 -9.08 -10.10 1.68
C ILE A 286 -8.10 -11.05 2.36
N GLN A 287 -8.05 -12.32 1.95
CA GLN A 287 -7.07 -13.29 2.48
C GLN A 287 -5.62 -12.81 2.30
N ALA A 288 -5.30 -12.25 1.13
CA ALA A 288 -3.96 -11.73 0.84
C ALA A 288 -3.60 -10.54 1.71
N SER A 289 -4.50 -9.57 1.82
CA SER A 289 -4.31 -8.35 2.60
C SER A 289 -4.26 -8.66 4.10
N ALA A 290 -5.07 -9.60 4.58
CA ALA A 290 -5.00 -10.10 5.96
C ALA A 290 -3.64 -10.76 6.23
N ALA A 291 -3.18 -11.65 5.35
CA ALA A 291 -1.87 -12.27 5.46
C ALA A 291 -0.72 -11.24 5.42
N PHE A 292 -0.85 -10.19 4.60
CA PHE A 292 0.07 -9.06 4.57
C PHE A 292 0.14 -8.35 5.93
N CYS A 293 -1.01 -8.01 6.52
CA CYS A 293 -1.06 -7.33 7.82
C CYS A 293 -0.47 -8.20 8.93
N ILE A 294 -0.71 -9.52 8.91
CA ILE A 294 -0.07 -10.48 9.83
C ILE A 294 1.45 -10.43 9.69
N ALA A 295 1.97 -10.48 8.46
CA ALA A 295 3.41 -10.40 8.21
C ALA A 295 4.02 -9.08 8.72
N LEU A 296 3.31 -7.97 8.54
CA LEU A 296 3.69 -6.65 9.04
C LEU A 296 3.74 -6.63 10.58
N ILE A 297 2.74 -7.17 11.28
CA ILE A 297 2.76 -7.26 12.76
C ILE A 297 3.98 -8.02 13.25
N PHE A 298 4.28 -9.19 12.66
CA PHE A 298 5.44 -9.97 13.08
C PHE A 298 6.77 -9.30 12.70
N GLU A 299 6.84 -8.56 11.59
CA GLU A 299 7.99 -7.71 11.28
C GLU A 299 8.19 -6.61 12.33
N SER A 300 7.13 -5.86 12.66
CA SER A 300 7.17 -4.82 13.68
C SER A 300 7.52 -5.37 15.07
N SER A 301 7.00 -6.53 15.44
CA SER A 301 7.35 -7.19 16.71
C SER A 301 8.84 -7.53 16.81
N ARG A 302 9.45 -8.01 15.72
CA ARG A 302 10.90 -8.29 15.68
C ARG A 302 11.72 -7.01 15.78
N ASN A 303 11.36 -5.98 15.01
CA ASN A 303 12.05 -4.69 15.09
C ASN A 303 11.95 -4.08 16.50
N HIS A 304 10.77 -4.18 17.13
CA HIS A 304 10.57 -3.73 18.50
C HIS A 304 11.43 -4.51 19.50
N GLU A 305 11.52 -5.84 19.37
CA GLU A 305 12.41 -6.67 20.21
C GLU A 305 13.89 -6.28 20.03
N GLU A 306 14.33 -6.00 18.81
CA GLU A 306 15.70 -5.53 18.54
C GLU A 306 16.00 -4.17 19.20
N GLU A 307 15.01 -3.27 19.26
CA GLU A 307 15.16 -1.92 19.80
C GLU A 307 14.99 -1.86 21.34
N THR A 308 14.02 -2.58 21.90
CA THR A 308 13.61 -2.49 23.31
C THR A 308 14.01 -3.70 24.15
N GLY A 309 14.26 -4.84 23.51
CA GLY A 309 14.46 -6.13 24.17
C GLY A 309 13.17 -6.80 24.65
N GLU A 310 12.00 -6.23 24.36
CA GLU A 310 10.68 -6.79 24.68
C GLU A 310 9.95 -7.20 23.39
N THR A 311 9.21 -8.31 23.43
CA THR A 311 8.39 -8.75 22.28
C THR A 311 6.94 -8.28 22.43
N PHE A 312 6.24 -8.12 21.31
CA PHE A 312 4.78 -7.97 21.36
C PHE A 312 4.15 -9.18 22.07
N GLN A 313 3.12 -8.95 22.88
CA GLN A 313 2.39 -10.01 23.58
C GLN A 313 1.30 -10.59 22.68
N LEU A 314 1.72 -11.34 21.66
CA LEU A 314 0.82 -11.93 20.67
C LEU A 314 0.31 -13.30 21.12
N GLY A 315 -0.99 -13.57 20.97
CA GLY A 315 -1.62 -14.85 21.26
C GLY A 315 -1.32 -15.98 20.25
N TYR A 316 -0.54 -15.70 19.20
CA TYR A 316 -0.37 -16.59 18.04
C TYR A 316 1.07 -17.05 17.83
N ASP A 317 1.21 -18.30 17.40
CA ASP A 317 2.48 -18.89 16.98
C ASP A 317 2.71 -18.61 15.47
N PRO A 318 3.77 -17.88 15.08
CA PRO A 318 4.06 -17.55 13.69
C PRO A 318 4.21 -18.80 12.81
N HIS A 319 4.73 -19.91 13.33
CA HIS A 319 4.89 -21.14 12.55
C HIS A 319 3.55 -21.79 12.20
N ARG A 320 2.58 -21.78 13.13
CA ARG A 320 1.24 -22.30 12.87
C ARG A 320 0.49 -21.44 11.85
N LEU A 321 0.63 -20.12 11.95
CA LEU A 321 0.08 -19.19 10.96
C LEU A 321 0.72 -19.41 9.58
N ALA A 322 2.04 -19.63 9.52
CA ALA A 322 2.72 -19.95 8.28
C ALA A 322 2.17 -21.24 7.64
N GLU A 323 1.94 -22.30 8.42
CA GLU A 323 1.33 -23.55 7.93
C GLU A 323 -0.07 -23.31 7.34
N ARG A 324 -0.92 -22.56 8.06
CA ARG A 324 -2.26 -22.21 7.60
C ARG A 324 -2.24 -21.39 6.30
N ILE A 325 -1.44 -20.33 6.24
CA ILE A 325 -1.32 -19.48 5.03
C ILE A 325 -0.70 -20.27 3.86
N LYS A 326 0.20 -21.20 4.14
CA LYS A 326 0.77 -22.11 3.15
C LYS A 326 -0.29 -23.05 2.57
N GLU A 327 -1.27 -23.47 3.35
CA GLU A 327 -2.42 -24.22 2.84
C GLU A 327 -3.29 -23.34 1.93
N LEU A 328 -3.59 -22.10 2.32
CA LEU A 328 -4.31 -21.13 1.48
C LEU A 328 -3.62 -20.92 0.12
N SER A 329 -2.28 -20.78 0.11
CA SER A 329 -1.51 -20.60 -1.12
C SER A 329 -1.63 -21.76 -2.13
N LYS A 330 -2.05 -22.96 -1.68
CA LYS A 330 -2.29 -24.14 -2.52
C LYS A 330 -3.71 -24.16 -3.08
N LEU A 331 -4.65 -23.48 -2.42
CA LEU A 331 -6.04 -23.44 -2.83
C LEU A 331 -6.16 -22.54 -4.07
N SER A 332 -6.36 -23.17 -5.23
CA SER A 332 -6.57 -22.46 -6.49
C SER A 332 -8.04 -22.05 -6.60
N ALA A 333 -8.36 -20.79 -6.41
CA ALA A 333 -9.65 -20.26 -6.83
C ALA A 333 -9.73 -20.27 -8.37
N LYS A 334 -10.44 -21.27 -8.91
CA LYS A 334 -10.65 -21.40 -10.36
C LYS A 334 -11.46 -20.23 -10.94
N SER A 335 -12.11 -19.44 -10.08
CA SER A 335 -12.90 -18.24 -10.40
C SER A 335 -12.05 -17.02 -10.77
N VAL A 336 -10.76 -16.98 -10.39
CA VAL A 336 -9.89 -15.81 -10.62
C VAL A 336 -9.01 -16.01 -11.85
N SER A 337 -8.66 -14.91 -12.52
CA SER A 337 -7.76 -14.89 -13.66
C SER A 337 -6.42 -15.57 -13.33
N ARG A 338 -5.75 -16.13 -14.35
CA ARG A 338 -4.49 -16.84 -14.14
C ARG A 338 -3.38 -15.93 -13.61
N LYS A 339 -3.36 -14.66 -14.06
CA LYS A 339 -2.39 -13.64 -13.63
C LYS A 339 -2.60 -13.30 -12.15
N SER A 340 -3.80 -12.86 -11.78
CA SER A 340 -4.13 -12.53 -10.39
C SER A 340 -3.90 -13.71 -9.42
N ARG A 341 -4.17 -14.95 -9.84
CA ARG A 341 -3.86 -16.14 -9.01
C ARG A 341 -2.36 -16.34 -8.78
N LYS A 342 -1.52 -16.03 -9.76
CA LYS A 342 -0.06 -16.13 -9.64
C LYS A 342 0.43 -15.10 -8.63
N ASP A 343 -0.01 -13.86 -8.77
CA ASP A 343 0.40 -12.73 -7.94
C ASP A 343 -0.04 -12.94 -6.48
N LEU A 344 -1.29 -13.38 -6.28
CA LEU A 344 -1.80 -13.78 -4.96
C LEU A 344 -0.92 -14.85 -4.32
N ARG A 345 -0.60 -15.91 -5.07
CA ARG A 345 0.19 -17.01 -4.55
C ARG A 345 1.60 -16.56 -4.21
N GLU A 346 2.21 -15.70 -5.01
CA GLU A 346 3.51 -15.11 -4.72
C GLU A 346 3.48 -14.30 -3.42
N ASN A 347 2.45 -13.48 -3.22
CA ASN A 347 2.25 -12.72 -1.98
C ASN A 347 2.10 -13.64 -0.76
N LEU A 348 1.24 -14.67 -0.83
CA LEU A 348 1.05 -15.61 0.28
C LEU A 348 2.32 -16.42 0.57
N VAL A 349 3.06 -16.86 -0.46
CA VAL A 349 4.35 -17.56 -0.29
C VAL A 349 5.39 -16.63 0.34
N SER A 350 5.38 -15.35 -0.02
CA SER A 350 6.22 -14.33 0.59
C SER A 350 5.90 -14.17 2.09
N VAL A 351 4.61 -14.12 2.47
CA VAL A 351 4.18 -14.09 3.88
C VAL A 351 4.64 -15.33 4.63
N VAL A 352 4.45 -16.52 4.07
CA VAL A 352 4.93 -17.78 4.69
C VAL A 352 6.43 -17.73 4.94
N THR A 353 7.20 -17.26 3.96
CA THR A 353 8.66 -17.14 4.08
C THR A 353 9.02 -16.13 5.17
N SER A 354 8.32 -14.99 5.25
CA SER A 354 8.50 -13.98 6.30
C SER A 354 8.25 -14.56 7.70
N LEU A 355 7.16 -15.30 7.90
CA LEU A 355 6.83 -15.91 9.18
C LEU A 355 7.79 -17.06 9.57
N GLU A 356 8.27 -17.84 8.60
CA GLU A 356 9.21 -18.95 8.85
C GLU A 356 10.66 -18.46 9.11
N ARG A 357 11.07 -17.32 8.52
CA ARG A 357 12.48 -16.88 8.46
C ARG A 357 12.77 -15.51 9.06
N GLY A 358 11.75 -14.72 9.37
CA GLY A 358 11.91 -13.36 9.85
C GLY A 358 12.35 -12.34 8.79
N VAL A 359 12.17 -12.63 7.51
CA VAL A 359 12.57 -11.77 6.38
C VAL A 359 11.39 -10.95 5.84
N GLY A 360 11.68 -9.82 5.18
CA GLY A 360 10.65 -9.04 4.49
C GLY A 360 10.12 -9.68 3.19
N PRO A 361 9.30 -8.96 2.42
CA PRO A 361 8.57 -9.51 1.29
C PRO A 361 9.49 -9.88 0.11
N PHE A 362 9.06 -10.84 -0.71
CA PHE A 362 9.74 -11.32 -1.91
C PHE A 362 11.18 -11.82 -1.68
N TYR A 363 11.50 -12.27 -0.47
CA TYR A 363 12.76 -12.95 -0.17
C TYR A 363 12.78 -14.35 -0.81
N SER A 364 13.78 -14.62 -1.65
CA SER A 364 13.95 -15.90 -2.31
C SER A 364 15.00 -16.75 -1.60
N THR A 365 14.56 -17.89 -1.08
CA THR A 365 15.40 -18.94 -0.46
C THR A 365 16.01 -19.90 -1.49
N ALA A 366 15.84 -19.62 -2.79
CA ALA A 366 16.46 -20.42 -3.84
C ALA A 366 17.99 -20.27 -3.77
N LEU A 367 18.70 -21.40 -3.86
CA LEU A 367 20.15 -21.42 -3.81
C LEU A 367 20.73 -20.71 -5.04
N PHE A 368 21.63 -19.77 -4.78
CA PHE A 368 22.43 -19.08 -5.77
C PHE A 368 23.80 -19.77 -5.86
N ILE A 369 24.25 -20.07 -7.08
CA ILE A 369 25.59 -20.61 -7.30
C ILE A 369 26.46 -19.43 -7.76
N PRO A 370 27.28 -18.84 -6.85
CA PRO A 370 28.17 -17.76 -7.23
C PRO A 370 29.17 -18.19 -8.30
N GLU A 371 29.48 -17.29 -9.23
CA GLU A 371 30.57 -17.50 -10.17
C GLU A 371 31.89 -17.70 -9.41
N LYS A 372 32.81 -18.46 -10.00
CA LYS A 372 34.13 -18.69 -9.42
C LYS A 372 34.81 -17.35 -9.17
N ASP A 373 35.25 -17.14 -7.93
CA ASP A 373 35.91 -15.91 -7.43
C ASP A 373 34.98 -14.70 -7.17
N SER A 374 33.65 -14.89 -7.20
CA SER A 374 32.69 -13.86 -6.76
C SER A 374 32.48 -13.88 -5.23
N HIS A 375 32.47 -12.69 -4.60
CA HIS A 375 32.21 -12.54 -3.17
C HIS A 375 30.71 -12.43 -2.92
N VAL A 376 30.14 -13.40 -2.19
CA VAL A 376 28.76 -13.34 -1.72
C VAL A 376 28.72 -12.64 -0.36
N PRO A 377 27.95 -11.56 -0.18
CA PRO A 377 27.76 -10.92 1.12
C PRO A 377 27.18 -11.89 2.16
N ALA A 378 27.55 -11.74 3.43
CA ALA A 378 27.01 -12.56 4.52
C ALA A 378 25.47 -12.45 4.63
N SER A 379 24.89 -11.31 4.26
CA SER A 379 23.44 -11.09 4.22
C SER A 379 22.70 -11.90 3.15
N GLN A 380 23.43 -12.53 2.23
CA GLN A 380 22.89 -13.46 1.22
C GLN A 380 23.23 -14.91 1.53
N MET A 381 23.84 -15.19 2.68
CA MET A 381 24.13 -16.55 3.13
C MET A 381 23.08 -17.00 4.13
N ASN A 382 22.60 -18.24 3.97
CA ASN A 382 21.76 -18.86 4.98
C ASN A 382 22.58 -19.44 6.14
N ASP A 383 21.88 -19.98 7.15
CA ASP A 383 22.49 -20.59 8.34
C ASP A 383 23.48 -21.74 8.02
N ASN A 384 23.33 -22.36 6.84
CA ASN A 384 24.20 -23.42 6.36
C ASN A 384 25.40 -22.90 5.55
N GLY A 385 25.57 -21.58 5.45
CA GLY A 385 26.61 -20.92 4.66
C GLY A 385 26.42 -21.00 3.15
N GLN A 386 25.21 -21.34 2.68
CA GLN A 386 24.89 -21.38 1.25
C GLN A 386 24.33 -20.05 0.80
N ALA A 387 24.73 -19.60 -0.39
CA ALA A 387 24.23 -18.38 -0.99
C ALA A 387 22.79 -18.54 -1.47
N GLU A 388 21.96 -17.53 -1.24
CA GLU A 388 20.57 -17.42 -1.69
C GLU A 388 20.39 -16.17 -2.55
N TYR A 389 19.36 -16.16 -3.40
CA TYR A 389 19.04 -14.98 -4.22
C TYR A 389 18.63 -13.76 -3.36
N GLY A 390 18.06 -13.96 -2.18
CA GLY A 390 17.64 -12.89 -1.27
C GLY A 390 16.43 -12.10 -1.82
N TYR A 391 16.26 -10.83 -1.40
CA TYR A 391 15.10 -10.06 -1.84
C TYR A 391 15.11 -9.73 -3.33
N ARG A 392 13.98 -10.01 -3.98
CA ARG A 392 13.74 -9.78 -5.41
C ARG A 392 12.78 -8.63 -5.70
N GLY A 393 11.97 -8.23 -4.71
CA GLY A 393 11.04 -7.10 -4.82
C GLY A 393 11.79 -5.80 -5.04
N LYS A 394 11.41 -5.04 -6.08
CA LYS A 394 12.00 -3.74 -6.40
C LYS A 394 10.93 -2.75 -6.83
N LEU A 395 11.02 -1.52 -6.32
CA LEU A 395 10.35 -0.36 -6.87
C LEU A 395 11.21 0.19 -8.02
N ARG A 396 10.72 0.13 -9.25
CA ARG A 396 11.40 0.69 -10.42
C ARG A 396 10.72 2.00 -10.83
N LEU A 397 11.50 3.08 -10.91
CA LEU A 397 11.05 4.42 -11.31
C LEU A 397 12.04 4.99 -12.32
N GLY A 398 11.74 4.81 -13.61
CA GLY A 398 12.65 5.20 -14.68
C GLY A 398 14.01 4.49 -14.59
N ASN A 399 15.09 5.27 -14.42
CA ASN A 399 16.45 4.78 -14.26
C ASN A 399 16.85 4.47 -12.81
N ALA A 400 15.95 4.70 -11.84
CA ALA A 400 16.18 4.39 -10.44
C ALA A 400 15.45 3.11 -10.03
N ALA A 401 16.08 2.32 -9.17
CA ALA A 401 15.45 1.15 -8.56
C ALA A 401 15.76 1.10 -7.07
N ALA A 402 14.73 0.93 -6.23
CA ALA A 402 14.90 0.64 -4.81
C ALA A 402 14.51 -0.79 -4.50
N LYS A 403 15.33 -1.47 -3.70
CA LYS A 403 15.03 -2.82 -3.21
C LYS A 403 14.00 -2.74 -2.09
N ILE A 404 12.96 -3.56 -2.16
CA ILE A 404 11.94 -3.64 -1.12
C ILE A 404 12.35 -4.75 -0.15
N THR A 405 12.76 -4.37 1.06
CA THR A 405 13.30 -5.29 2.07
C THR A 405 12.40 -5.47 3.28
N SER A 406 11.33 -4.68 3.43
CA SER A 406 10.40 -4.73 4.56
C SER A 406 8.94 -4.66 4.09
N TRP A 407 8.02 -5.22 4.87
CA TRP A 407 6.58 -5.13 4.66
C TRP A 407 6.09 -3.70 4.89
N SER A 408 6.69 -2.99 5.87
CA SER A 408 6.46 -1.56 6.07
C SER A 408 6.76 -0.73 4.82
N LEU A 409 7.92 -0.94 4.17
CA LEU A 409 8.26 -0.24 2.93
C LEU A 409 7.32 -0.64 1.79
N LEU A 410 6.99 -1.92 1.64
CA LEU A 410 6.05 -2.37 0.61
C LEU A 410 4.67 -1.70 0.75
N SER A 411 4.17 -1.56 1.98
CA SER A 411 2.91 -0.87 2.28
C SER A 411 2.93 0.58 1.80
N ARG A 412 4.00 1.32 2.15
CA ARG A 412 4.20 2.73 1.73
C ARG A 412 4.35 2.87 0.23
N VAL A 413 5.11 2.00 -0.40
CA VAL A 413 5.26 1.96 -1.86
C VAL A 413 3.93 1.71 -2.55
N ASN A 414 3.11 0.78 -2.06
CA ASN A 414 1.80 0.48 -2.64
C ASN A 414 0.86 1.69 -2.57
N MET A 415 0.80 2.37 -1.42
CA MET A 415 0.00 3.59 -1.26
C MET A 415 0.46 4.69 -2.22
N MET A 416 1.77 4.98 -2.26
CA MET A 416 2.33 6.02 -3.14
C MET A 416 2.12 5.69 -4.62
N ARG A 417 2.26 4.42 -5.02
CA ARG A 417 1.95 3.97 -6.39
C ARG A 417 0.46 4.13 -6.71
N GLY A 418 -0.44 3.85 -5.77
CA GLY A 418 -1.88 4.05 -5.95
C GLY A 418 -2.23 5.53 -6.18
N LEU A 419 -1.67 6.42 -5.36
CA LEU A 419 -1.93 7.86 -5.43
C LEU A 419 -1.34 8.51 -6.68
N PHE A 420 -0.04 8.33 -6.92
CA PHE A 420 0.71 9.02 -7.97
C PHE A 420 0.75 8.27 -9.30
N ARG A 421 0.42 6.98 -9.31
CA ARG A 421 0.42 6.12 -10.51
C ARG A 421 1.78 6.17 -11.23
N GLY A 422 1.79 6.17 -12.56
CA GLY A 422 3.01 6.34 -13.36
C GLY A 422 3.74 7.67 -13.13
N GLY A 423 3.09 8.64 -12.48
CA GLY A 423 3.67 9.92 -12.10
C GLY A 423 4.67 9.85 -10.94
N LEU A 424 4.69 8.78 -10.14
CA LEU A 424 5.49 8.68 -8.91
C LEU A 424 6.98 8.99 -9.12
N GLN A 425 7.54 8.67 -10.29
CA GLN A 425 8.94 8.97 -10.64
C GLN A 425 9.26 10.47 -10.63
N ASN A 426 8.28 11.34 -10.88
CA ASN A 426 8.45 12.80 -10.85
C ASN A 426 8.46 13.34 -9.42
N HIS A 427 7.95 12.57 -8.46
CA HIS A 427 7.81 12.98 -7.06
C HIS A 427 8.94 12.47 -6.18
N VAL A 428 9.43 11.25 -6.42
CA VAL A 428 10.25 10.50 -5.45
C VAL A 428 11.54 11.21 -4.99
N PHE A 429 12.07 12.16 -5.78
CA PHE A 429 13.30 12.90 -5.46
C PHE A 429 13.10 14.40 -5.20
N VAL A 430 11.85 14.88 -5.25
CA VAL A 430 11.54 16.33 -5.17
C VAL A 430 10.41 16.61 -4.20
N ASN A 431 9.40 15.75 -4.14
CA ASN A 431 8.24 15.91 -3.29
C ASN A 431 8.56 15.54 -1.84
N PRO A 432 8.47 16.48 -0.88
CA PRO A 432 8.85 16.23 0.51
C PRO A 432 8.06 15.10 1.18
N VAL A 433 6.75 15.01 0.90
CA VAL A 433 5.88 13.97 1.45
C VAL A 433 6.26 12.59 0.92
N VAL A 434 6.52 12.47 -0.39
CA VAL A 434 6.94 11.19 -0.97
C VAL A 434 8.35 10.79 -0.51
N MET A 435 9.26 11.75 -0.40
CA MET A 435 10.61 11.52 0.13
C MET A 435 10.57 11.06 1.60
N GLU A 436 9.71 11.66 2.43
CA GLU A 436 9.50 11.23 3.82
C GLU A 436 8.82 9.86 3.89
N CYS A 437 7.84 9.61 3.02
CA CYS A 437 7.13 8.33 2.94
C CYS A 437 8.03 7.19 2.48
N LEU A 438 9.09 7.44 1.70
CA LEU A 438 10.00 6.43 1.16
C LEU A 438 11.44 6.62 1.66
N ASP A 439 11.60 7.14 2.87
CA ASP A 439 12.88 7.57 3.46
C ASP A 439 13.94 6.47 3.61
N ASP A 440 13.50 5.24 3.86
CA ASP A 440 14.32 4.03 4.00
C ASP A 440 14.47 3.24 2.68
N ALA A 441 13.92 3.74 1.57
CA ALA A 441 14.12 3.14 0.25
C ALA A 441 15.52 3.45 -0.29
N SER A 442 16.34 2.41 -0.48
CA SER A 442 17.69 2.53 -1.02
C SER A 442 17.69 2.56 -2.56
N PHE A 443 17.62 3.75 -3.15
CA PHE A 443 17.62 3.92 -4.61
C PHE A 443 19.03 3.76 -5.21
N GLU A 444 19.19 2.76 -6.06
CA GLU A 444 20.33 2.59 -6.96
C GLU A 444 19.99 3.26 -8.30
N HIS A 445 20.87 4.13 -8.77
CA HIS A 445 20.76 4.68 -10.13
C HIS A 445 21.43 3.71 -11.09
N GLY A 446 20.67 3.19 -12.06
CA GLY A 446 21.25 2.37 -13.11
C GLY A 446 22.31 3.17 -13.85
N VAL A 447 23.56 2.71 -13.80
CA VAL A 447 24.60 3.20 -14.72
C VAL A 447 24.09 2.84 -16.11
N SER A 448 23.71 3.86 -16.90
CA SER A 448 23.39 3.67 -18.30
C SER A 448 24.53 2.86 -18.92
N SER A 449 24.19 1.75 -19.55
CA SER A 449 25.14 0.94 -20.31
C SER A 449 25.49 1.69 -21.60
N GLU A 450 26.08 2.88 -21.48
CA GLU A 450 26.76 3.53 -22.58
C GLU A 450 28.20 3.02 -22.62
N ASP A 451 28.56 2.57 -23.81
CA ASP A 451 29.92 2.29 -24.26
C ASP A 451 30.51 0.90 -24.00
N HIS A 452 29.91 -0.12 -24.61
CA HIS A 452 30.66 -1.22 -25.23
C HIS A 452 30.24 -1.37 -26.69
N GLY A 453 30.60 -0.37 -27.51
CA GLY A 453 30.60 -0.43 -28.97
C GLY A 453 31.64 -1.42 -29.51
N GLY A 454 31.47 -2.71 -29.23
CA GLY A 454 32.28 -3.80 -29.77
C GLY A 454 31.69 -4.37 -31.06
N GLY A 455 31.71 -3.61 -32.15
CA GLY A 455 31.25 -4.07 -33.47
C GLY A 455 32.04 -5.30 -33.95
N LYS A 456 31.40 -6.47 -34.01
CA LYS A 456 31.94 -7.64 -34.72
C LYS A 456 31.65 -7.52 -36.23
N PRO A 457 32.65 -7.69 -37.11
CA PRO A 457 32.45 -7.56 -38.54
C PRO A 457 31.69 -8.77 -39.10
N SER A 458 30.65 -8.48 -39.89
CA SER A 458 29.90 -9.42 -40.71
C SER A 458 30.84 -10.15 -41.68
N LYS A 459 30.95 -11.48 -41.55
CA LYS A 459 31.63 -12.32 -42.55
C LYS A 459 30.70 -12.53 -43.74
N GLY A 460 31.10 -11.95 -44.87
CA GLY A 460 30.47 -12.12 -46.16
C GLY A 460 30.39 -13.57 -46.61
N ARG A 461 29.20 -13.93 -47.11
CA ARG A 461 28.87 -15.18 -47.79
C ARG A 461 29.40 -15.09 -49.22
N LYS A 462 30.45 -15.85 -49.56
CA LYS A 462 30.89 -16.05 -50.95
C LYS A 462 30.04 -17.14 -51.62
N ARG A 463 29.72 -16.87 -52.88
CA ARG A 463 29.14 -17.76 -53.89
C ARG A 463 30.03 -18.96 -54.17
#